data_AF-A0A932AZ46-F1
#
_entry.id   AF-A0A932AZ46-F1
#
_cell.length_a   1.000
_cell.length_b   1.000
_cell.length_c   1.000
_cell.angle_alpha   90.00
_cell.angle_beta   90.00
_cell.angle_gamma   90.00
#
_symmetry.space_group_name_H-M   'P 1'
#
loop_
_entity.id
_entity.type
_entity.pdbx_description
1 polymer ?
#
loop_
_entity_poly.entity_id
_entity_poly.type
_entity_poly.pdbx_seq_one_letter_code
_entity_poly.pdbx_strand_id
1 'polypeptide(L)'
;MFPARPFAAAPTAWLPVAGALFAFFCAVVDARAQASPGSCDDAAELAVLSSPLAPWKGAPLRVVFATEKPLAGQLSLIAPDGKVVATARERHGGPPYFWVAEVASPAAGTWHANLARAECGTITRAIVVRADKPPQPGATPGSVWPLRNTWNRATENLFSAWIEKLFDDPVDATPSWPALHDVLRDRSRNVLFNHLGLGEDEMRVVLRPDCADFPYFLRAYFAFKMGLPFGYSKCTRGGGGQPPKCVAWASIFNPSPPEQPNAAGPASAVAATRPGLVATFGRYVQTVADAVHSGTGRTLASDDNTDYYPVPLTQETLRPGTVYADPYGHILMIARRVPQSEGAAGVILAVDGQPDGTIARKRYWRGNFLFAQERVLGSAGFKRFRPIVRDSSGALRRLSNAEIAKNPQYGDFSLDQARLGVEDFYDRMDDVMSPEPLEPLRALQDAITSLDEQVKVRVTSVENGRKFQNSGRGEASMPDGAAIFETVGAWEDFSTPARDLRLLIAIDVVRGFPDRVARRPGRYAMPKDKSSADVQAELQSVLASELAMRKFSYTRSDGSAWTLALKDVFERVGDLEMAYNPNDCVELRWGAPDKSDEASTCRRHASSAQRAKMTKYRAWFHERRRPPRA
;
A
#
# COMPACT_ATOMS: atom_id res chain seq x y z
N MET A 1 -19.72 -51.60 58.92
CA MET A 1 -18.53 -51.19 59.68
C MET A 1 -18.10 -49.80 59.24
N PHE A 2 -18.21 -48.81 60.13
CA PHE A 2 -17.27 -47.67 60.22
C PHE A 2 -15.94 -48.18 60.84
N PRO A 3 -14.86 -47.38 61.03
CA PRO A 3 -14.60 -45.95 60.71
C PRO A 3 -13.46 -45.77 59.67
N ALA A 4 -13.19 -44.64 58.98
CA ALA A 4 -13.05 -43.21 59.31
C ALA A 4 -11.61 -42.74 59.66
N ARG A 5 -11.13 -41.70 58.96
CA ARG A 5 -10.05 -40.78 59.39
C ARG A 5 -10.57 -39.87 60.53
N PRO A 6 -9.72 -39.25 61.38
CA PRO A 6 -9.30 -37.86 61.09
C PRO A 6 -7.92 -37.40 61.68
N PHE A 7 -7.63 -36.11 61.50
CA PHE A 7 -6.46 -35.32 61.95
C PHE A 7 -6.43 -34.96 63.45
N ALA A 8 -5.22 -34.64 63.99
CA ALA A 8 -4.87 -33.54 64.93
C ALA A 8 -3.49 -33.79 65.60
N ALA A 9 -2.78 -32.88 66.32
CA ALA A 9 -2.48 -31.45 66.13
C ALA A 9 -1.46 -30.95 67.21
N ALA A 10 -0.34 -30.31 66.82
CA ALA A 10 0.51 -29.35 67.61
C ALA A 10 1.08 -29.84 69.00
N PRO A 11 1.76 -29.02 69.87
CA PRO A 11 2.31 -27.65 69.73
C PRO A 11 3.73 -27.34 70.37
N THR A 12 4.25 -26.13 70.08
CA THR A 12 5.03 -25.15 70.93
C THR A 12 6.41 -25.43 71.57
N ALA A 13 7.40 -24.58 71.19
CA ALA A 13 8.40 -23.84 72.02
C ALA A 13 9.31 -22.93 71.14
N TRP A 14 10.00 -21.85 71.58
CA TRP A 14 9.62 -20.72 72.46
C TRP A 14 10.62 -19.51 72.36
N LEU A 15 10.15 -18.29 72.01
CA LEU A 15 10.68 -16.94 72.40
C LEU A 15 12.08 -16.44 71.87
N PRO A 16 12.44 -15.13 71.94
CA PRO A 16 12.80 -14.37 70.73
C PRO A 16 14.10 -13.52 70.78
N VAL A 17 14.46 -12.89 69.65
CA VAL A 17 15.22 -11.62 69.61
C VAL A 17 14.58 -10.67 68.58
N ALA A 18 14.35 -9.42 68.97
CA ALA A 18 13.84 -8.38 68.09
C ALA A 18 14.97 -7.74 67.27
N GLY A 19 14.74 -7.54 65.96
CA GLY A 19 15.64 -6.82 65.07
C GLY A 19 14.85 -6.06 64.02
N ALA A 20 14.57 -4.78 64.29
CA ALA A 20 13.87 -3.92 63.36
C ALA A 20 14.79 -3.54 62.19
N LEU A 21 14.46 -3.98 60.98
CA LEU A 21 15.11 -3.57 59.74
C LEU A 21 14.06 -3.06 58.76
N PHE A 22 14.24 -1.81 58.33
CA PHE A 22 13.38 -1.14 57.35
C PHE A 22 13.39 -1.90 56.01
N ALA A 23 12.26 -2.48 55.64
CA ALA A 23 12.06 -3.01 54.29
C ALA A 23 11.78 -1.85 53.32
N PHE A 24 12.83 -1.36 52.65
CA PHE A 24 12.66 -0.59 51.43
C PHE A 24 12.04 -1.50 50.37
N PHE A 25 10.77 -1.28 50.03
CA PHE A 25 10.18 -1.84 48.81
C PHE A 25 10.82 -1.15 47.60
N CYS A 26 11.97 -1.67 47.15
CA CYS A 26 12.43 -1.42 45.79
C CYS A 26 11.37 -1.99 44.84
N ALA A 27 10.57 -1.11 44.24
CA ALA A 27 9.73 -1.49 43.12
C ALA A 27 10.62 -2.16 42.07
N VAL A 28 10.20 -3.33 41.59
CA VAL A 28 10.84 -3.98 40.44
C VAL A 28 10.56 -3.10 39.24
N VAL A 29 11.50 -2.20 38.96
CA VAL A 29 11.58 -1.54 37.66
C VAL A 29 11.89 -2.66 36.67
N ASP A 30 10.92 -3.01 35.83
CA ASP A 30 11.17 -3.83 34.66
C ASP A 30 12.25 -3.14 33.82
N ALA A 31 13.48 -3.61 33.99
CA ALA A 31 14.62 -3.20 33.18
C ALA A 31 14.37 -3.72 31.77
N ARG A 32 13.65 -2.91 30.97
CA ARG A 32 13.38 -3.17 29.56
C ARG A 32 14.70 -3.57 28.90
N ALA A 33 14.75 -4.82 28.42
CA ALA A 33 15.90 -5.30 27.69
C ALA A 33 16.15 -4.36 26.51
N GLN A 34 17.27 -3.65 26.57
CA GLN A 34 17.87 -3.07 25.37
C GLN A 34 18.06 -4.23 24.38
N ALA A 35 17.71 -4.02 23.12
CA ALA A 35 17.85 -5.06 22.11
C ALA A 35 19.31 -5.52 22.07
N SER A 36 19.57 -6.78 22.42
CA SER A 36 20.91 -7.37 22.32
C SER A 36 21.44 -7.17 20.90
N PRO A 37 22.73 -6.81 20.73
CA PRO A 37 23.39 -6.90 19.44
C PRO A 37 23.19 -8.31 18.89
N GLY A 38 22.60 -8.41 17.70
CA GLY A 38 22.25 -9.71 17.12
C GLY A 38 23.51 -10.55 16.90
N SER A 39 23.46 -11.84 17.25
CA SER A 39 24.55 -12.76 16.96
C SER A 39 24.90 -12.72 15.46
N CYS A 40 26.19 -12.67 15.12
CA CYS A 40 26.67 -12.45 13.76
C CYS A 40 26.55 -13.67 12.81
N ASP A 41 25.51 -14.48 12.96
CA ASP A 41 25.01 -15.45 11.98
C ASP A 41 23.61 -14.99 11.50
N ASP A 42 23.27 -15.06 10.22
CA ASP A 42 23.78 -15.99 9.21
C ASP A 42 23.96 -15.28 7.85
N ALA A 43 25.00 -15.62 7.09
CA ALA A 43 25.16 -15.17 5.71
C ALA A 43 24.08 -15.76 4.76
N ALA A 44 23.31 -16.75 5.23
CA ALA A 44 22.18 -17.36 4.54
C ALA A 44 20.92 -16.47 4.43
N GLU A 45 20.73 -15.45 5.28
CA GLU A 45 19.56 -14.55 5.23
C GLU A 45 19.75 -13.32 4.31
N LEU A 46 20.91 -13.19 3.65
CA LEU A 46 21.24 -12.09 2.75
C LEU A 46 20.86 -12.42 1.30
N ALA A 47 19.99 -11.61 0.70
CA ALA A 47 19.72 -11.63 -0.73
C ALA A 47 20.68 -10.69 -1.48
N VAL A 48 21.24 -11.16 -2.59
CA VAL A 48 22.08 -10.34 -3.50
C VAL A 48 21.63 -10.52 -4.93
N LEU A 49 21.47 -9.41 -5.64
CA LEU A 49 21.13 -9.33 -7.06
C LEU A 49 22.22 -8.56 -7.78
N SER A 50 22.67 -9.06 -8.93
CA SER A 50 23.40 -8.28 -9.92
C SER A 50 22.57 -8.15 -11.20
N SER A 51 22.68 -7.01 -11.87
CA SER A 51 21.89 -6.67 -13.06
C SER A 51 22.82 -6.01 -14.09
N PRO A 52 22.85 -6.44 -15.36
CA PRO A 52 21.99 -7.47 -15.96
C PRO A 52 22.32 -8.90 -15.48
N LEU A 53 21.43 -9.85 -15.78
CA LEU A 53 21.48 -11.27 -15.41
C LEU A 53 22.83 -11.93 -15.70
N ALA A 54 23.47 -11.51 -16.79
CA ALA A 54 24.84 -11.83 -17.14
C ALA A 54 25.59 -10.51 -17.38
N PRO A 55 26.37 -10.01 -16.40
CA PRO A 55 27.08 -8.75 -16.53
C PRO A 55 28.15 -8.76 -17.63
N TRP A 56 28.27 -7.65 -18.35
CA TRP A 56 29.25 -7.46 -19.42
C TRP A 56 29.58 -5.97 -19.58
N LYS A 57 30.77 -5.67 -20.12
CA LYS A 57 31.30 -4.30 -20.19
C LYS A 57 30.42 -3.31 -20.97
N GLY A 58 29.50 -3.80 -21.80
CA GLY A 58 28.58 -2.98 -22.61
C GLY A 58 27.27 -2.60 -21.92
N ALA A 59 27.10 -2.87 -20.63
CA ALA A 59 25.94 -2.45 -19.85
C ALA A 59 26.32 -2.04 -18.41
N PRO A 60 25.58 -1.11 -17.77
CA PRO A 60 25.79 -0.77 -16.37
C PRO A 60 25.63 -1.98 -15.43
N LEU A 61 26.62 -2.18 -14.56
CA LEU A 61 26.55 -3.14 -13.47
C LEU A 61 25.82 -2.50 -12.29
N ARG A 62 24.62 -2.98 -11.99
CA ARG A 62 23.84 -2.61 -10.80
C ARG A 62 23.82 -3.77 -9.83
N VAL A 63 23.98 -3.49 -8.55
CA VAL A 63 24.03 -4.48 -7.48
C VAL A 63 23.11 -4.06 -6.34
N VAL A 64 22.26 -4.98 -5.88
CA VAL A 64 21.37 -4.79 -4.73
C VAL A 64 21.73 -5.83 -3.67
N PHE A 65 21.89 -5.38 -2.42
CA PHE A 65 21.98 -6.24 -1.23
C PHE A 65 20.74 -5.98 -0.38
N ALA A 66 20.07 -7.03 0.10
CA ALA A 66 18.90 -6.92 0.98
C ALA A 66 18.93 -7.92 2.14
N THR A 67 18.71 -7.46 3.37
CA THR A 67 18.65 -8.26 4.60
C THR A 67 17.29 -8.16 5.27
N GLU A 68 16.82 -9.24 5.92
CA GLU A 68 15.58 -9.18 6.71
C GLU A 68 15.75 -8.35 7.98
N LYS A 69 16.84 -8.62 8.70
CA LYS A 69 17.13 -8.00 10.00
C LYS A 69 17.77 -6.62 9.83
N PRO A 70 17.54 -5.68 10.78
CA PRO A 70 18.21 -4.39 10.80
C PRO A 70 19.73 -4.58 10.84
N LEU A 71 20.42 -3.92 9.92
CA LEU A 71 21.87 -4.03 9.79
C LEU A 71 22.44 -2.64 9.49
N ALA A 72 23.53 -2.26 10.15
CA ALA A 72 24.33 -1.09 9.79
C ALA A 72 25.50 -1.55 8.92
N GLY A 73 25.68 -0.91 7.76
CA GLY A 73 26.74 -1.28 6.84
C GLY A 73 26.86 -0.38 5.61
N GLN A 74 27.95 -0.57 4.88
CA GLN A 74 28.27 0.12 3.64
C GLN A 74 28.51 -0.90 2.53
N LEU A 75 27.74 -0.80 1.44
CA LEU A 75 28.00 -1.54 0.20
C LEU A 75 29.12 -0.84 -0.57
N SER A 76 30.06 -1.61 -1.11
CA SER A 76 31.16 -1.15 -1.95
C SER A 76 31.34 -2.09 -3.16
N LEU A 77 31.55 -1.54 -4.34
CA LEU A 77 31.88 -2.30 -5.55
C LEU A 77 33.36 -2.10 -5.88
N ILE A 78 34.10 -3.20 -5.84
CA ILE A 78 35.55 -3.27 -6.07
C ILE A 78 35.80 -3.84 -7.47
N ALA A 79 36.58 -3.13 -8.27
CA ALA A 79 36.91 -3.52 -9.63
C ALA A 79 37.97 -4.64 -9.68
N PRO A 80 38.21 -5.24 -10.86
CA PRO A 80 39.22 -6.29 -11.03
C PRO A 80 40.67 -5.84 -10.72
N ASP A 81 40.94 -4.53 -10.69
CA ASP A 81 42.23 -3.95 -10.30
C ASP A 81 42.37 -3.66 -8.78
N GLY A 82 41.35 -4.06 -7.99
CA GLY A 82 41.32 -3.88 -6.55
C GLY A 82 40.81 -2.51 -6.07
N LYS A 83 40.49 -1.56 -6.96
CA LYS A 83 39.99 -0.23 -6.56
C LYS A 83 38.49 -0.28 -6.20
N VAL A 84 38.10 0.45 -5.16
CA VAL A 84 36.69 0.75 -4.88
C VAL A 84 36.21 1.80 -5.88
N VAL A 85 35.18 1.48 -6.67
CA VAL A 85 34.65 2.35 -7.74
C VAL A 85 33.30 2.98 -7.39
N ALA A 86 32.46 2.27 -6.65
CA ALA A 86 31.18 2.78 -6.18
C ALA A 86 30.94 2.37 -4.73
N THR A 87 30.25 3.22 -3.96
CA THR A 87 29.85 2.91 -2.58
C THR A 87 28.47 3.45 -2.28
N ALA A 88 27.71 2.72 -1.45
CA ALA A 88 26.43 3.15 -0.91
C ALA A 88 26.44 2.95 0.61
N ARG A 89 26.44 4.07 1.34
CA ARG A 89 26.28 4.11 2.81
C ARG A 89 24.83 4.22 3.25
N GLU A 90 24.00 4.85 2.43
CA GLU A 90 22.57 4.96 2.70
C GLU A 90 21.94 3.56 2.69
N ARG A 91 21.23 3.26 3.78
CA ARG A 91 20.43 2.05 3.94
C ARG A 91 18.98 2.43 3.78
N HIS A 92 18.34 1.91 2.75
CA HIS A 92 16.92 2.07 2.49
C HIS A 92 16.10 0.98 3.20
N GLY A 93 14.78 1.14 3.21
CA GLY A 93 13.84 0.17 3.78
C GLY A 93 13.61 0.24 5.29
N GLY A 94 12.54 -0.43 5.70
CA GLY A 94 12.45 -1.13 6.98
C GLY A 94 12.96 -2.57 6.75
N PRO A 95 12.19 -3.62 7.07
CA PRO A 95 12.48 -4.98 6.61
C PRO A 95 11.84 -5.28 5.23
N PRO A 96 12.60 -5.58 4.16
CA PRO A 96 14.05 -5.75 4.15
C PRO A 96 14.80 -4.43 4.08
N TYR A 97 15.95 -4.41 4.74
CA TYR A 97 16.91 -3.30 4.69
C TYR A 97 17.79 -3.52 3.46
N PHE A 98 18.03 -2.48 2.66
CA PHE A 98 18.75 -2.67 1.40
C PHE A 98 19.69 -1.53 1.01
N TRP A 99 20.65 -1.88 0.16
CA TRP A 99 21.64 -0.99 -0.45
C TRP A 99 21.67 -1.23 -1.96
N VAL A 100 21.84 -0.16 -2.73
CA VAL A 100 21.99 -0.21 -4.19
C VAL A 100 23.28 0.50 -4.58
N ALA A 101 24.10 -0.14 -5.42
CA ALA A 101 25.28 0.49 -6.03
C ALA A 101 25.32 0.22 -7.53
N GLU A 102 25.80 1.20 -8.30
CA GLU A 102 25.90 1.13 -9.76
C GLU A 102 27.30 1.53 -10.26
N VAL A 103 27.76 0.84 -11.29
CA VAL A 103 28.90 1.23 -12.13
C VAL A 103 28.41 1.34 -13.57
N ALA A 104 28.32 2.57 -14.09
CA ALA A 104 27.76 2.85 -15.42
C ALA A 104 28.54 2.22 -16.59
N SER A 105 29.83 1.95 -16.41
CA SER A 105 30.70 1.34 -17.43
C SER A 105 31.73 0.40 -16.78
N PRO A 106 31.33 -0.84 -16.46
CA PRO A 106 32.20 -1.77 -15.74
C PRO A 106 33.28 -2.36 -16.66
N ALA A 107 34.52 -2.38 -16.19
CA ALA A 107 35.59 -3.16 -16.82
C ALA A 107 35.28 -4.67 -16.79
N ALA A 108 35.76 -5.41 -17.79
CA ALA A 108 35.66 -6.87 -17.80
C ALA A 108 36.59 -7.50 -16.74
N GLY A 109 36.17 -8.59 -16.12
CA GLY A 109 36.87 -9.28 -15.04
C GLY A 109 35.97 -9.57 -13.83
N THR A 110 36.59 -10.03 -12.74
CA THR A 110 35.87 -10.32 -11.48
C THR A 110 35.79 -9.08 -10.60
N TRP A 111 34.57 -8.59 -10.42
CA TRP A 111 34.23 -7.56 -9.45
C TRP A 111 33.90 -8.20 -8.10
N HIS A 112 34.10 -7.46 -7.01
CA HIS A 112 33.68 -7.86 -5.67
C HIS A 112 32.69 -6.85 -5.10
N ALA A 113 31.49 -7.32 -4.78
CA ALA A 113 30.50 -6.54 -4.06
C ALA A 113 30.61 -6.86 -2.57
N ASN A 114 31.05 -5.88 -1.80
CA ASN A 114 31.37 -6.01 -0.38
C ASN A 114 30.35 -5.23 0.45
N LEU A 115 29.59 -5.91 1.30
CA LEU A 115 28.81 -5.28 2.36
C LEU A 115 29.60 -5.34 3.66
N ALA A 116 30.27 -4.24 4.01
CA ALA A 116 30.97 -4.09 5.28
C ALA A 116 29.94 -3.83 6.38
N ARG A 117 29.93 -4.68 7.42
CA ARG A 117 28.96 -4.63 8.53
C ARG A 117 29.67 -4.13 9.79
N ALA A 118 29.06 -3.19 10.52
CA ALA A 118 29.71 -2.49 11.63
C ALA A 118 30.27 -3.41 12.74
N GLU A 119 29.65 -4.58 12.95
CA GLU A 119 29.99 -5.51 14.04
C GLU A 119 30.19 -6.97 13.59
N CYS A 120 29.87 -7.30 12.33
CA CYS A 120 29.84 -8.70 11.84
C CYS A 120 30.79 -8.96 10.64
N GLY A 121 31.77 -8.10 10.40
CA GLY A 121 32.71 -8.24 9.28
C GLY A 121 32.06 -8.11 7.90
N THR A 122 32.87 -8.26 6.84
CA THR A 122 32.45 -7.99 5.46
C THR A 122 31.91 -9.24 4.76
N ILE A 123 30.72 -9.15 4.15
CA ILE A 123 30.25 -10.16 3.20
C ILE A 123 30.69 -9.75 1.79
N THR A 124 31.41 -10.64 1.12
CA THR A 124 31.92 -10.44 -0.25
C THR A 124 31.20 -11.36 -1.22
N ARG A 125 30.67 -10.81 -2.32
CA ARG A 125 30.15 -11.59 -3.46
C ARG A 125 30.93 -11.25 -4.73
N ALA A 126 31.54 -12.26 -5.34
CA ALA A 126 32.19 -12.13 -6.64
C ALA A 126 31.14 -12.03 -7.77
N ILE A 127 31.37 -11.14 -8.72
CA ILE A 127 30.50 -10.89 -9.89
C ILE A 127 31.39 -10.86 -11.13
N VAL A 128 31.17 -11.77 -12.07
CA VAL A 128 31.95 -11.83 -13.31
C VAL A 128 31.33 -10.91 -14.36
N VAL A 129 32.08 -9.90 -14.81
CA VAL A 129 31.72 -9.02 -15.93
C VAL A 129 32.46 -9.49 -17.18
N ARG A 130 31.71 -9.90 -18.21
CA ARG A 130 32.27 -10.38 -19.48
C ARG A 130 32.79 -9.24 -20.36
N ALA A 131 33.75 -9.57 -21.22
CA ALA A 131 34.26 -8.66 -22.26
C ALA A 131 33.32 -8.56 -23.48
N ASP A 132 32.52 -9.59 -23.72
CA ASP A 132 31.60 -9.78 -24.83
C ASP A 132 30.13 -9.78 -24.36
N LYS A 133 29.18 -9.57 -25.30
CA LYS A 133 27.75 -9.66 -24.96
C LYS A 133 27.37 -11.13 -24.74
N PRO A 134 26.84 -11.52 -23.56
CA PRO A 134 26.46 -12.90 -23.30
C PRO A 134 25.24 -13.33 -24.15
N PRO A 135 25.05 -14.65 -24.36
CA PRO A 135 23.84 -15.19 -24.94
C PRO A 135 22.58 -14.71 -24.20
N GLN A 136 21.59 -14.25 -24.95
CA GLN A 136 20.33 -13.78 -24.40
C GLN A 136 19.40 -14.95 -24.01
N PRO A 137 18.57 -14.82 -22.96
CA PRO A 137 17.59 -15.86 -22.61
C PRO A 137 16.57 -16.10 -23.74
N GLY A 138 16.47 -17.34 -24.20
CA GLY A 138 15.49 -17.78 -25.20
C GLY A 138 14.10 -18.09 -24.61
N ALA A 139 13.13 -18.28 -25.49
CA ALA A 139 11.81 -18.80 -25.11
C ALA A 139 11.89 -20.30 -24.75
N THR A 140 11.00 -20.75 -23.86
CA THR A 140 10.90 -22.16 -23.44
C THR A 140 9.58 -22.75 -23.92
N PRO A 141 9.55 -23.95 -24.54
CA PRO A 141 8.30 -24.59 -24.92
C PRO A 141 7.34 -24.75 -23.72
N GLY A 142 6.07 -24.41 -23.93
CA GLY A 142 5.04 -24.53 -22.90
C GLY A 142 5.16 -23.55 -21.74
N SER A 143 5.97 -22.49 -21.82
CA SER A 143 6.00 -21.42 -20.81
C SER A 143 6.10 -20.03 -21.43
N VAL A 144 5.47 -19.02 -20.81
CA VAL A 144 5.62 -17.61 -21.18
C VAL A 144 7.07 -17.14 -21.03
N TRP A 145 7.80 -17.64 -20.00
CA TRP A 145 9.24 -17.40 -19.81
C TRP A 145 9.99 -18.58 -19.17
N PRO A 146 11.31 -18.73 -19.41
CA PRO A 146 12.14 -19.71 -18.70
C PRO A 146 12.15 -19.48 -17.18
N LEU A 147 11.91 -20.54 -16.42
CA LEU A 147 12.12 -20.53 -14.97
C LEU A 147 13.60 -20.79 -14.64
N ARG A 148 14.16 -19.90 -13.82
CA ARG A 148 15.56 -19.89 -13.36
C ARG A 148 15.70 -19.83 -11.85
N ASN A 149 14.63 -19.46 -11.14
CA ASN A 149 14.64 -19.21 -9.70
C ASN A 149 13.27 -19.58 -9.08
N THR A 150 13.14 -19.55 -7.76
CA THR A 150 11.93 -19.87 -6.99
C THR A 150 11.55 -18.75 -6.04
N TRP A 151 10.27 -18.66 -5.65
CA TRP A 151 9.86 -17.78 -4.56
C TRP A 151 10.33 -18.33 -3.22
N ASN A 152 11.09 -17.51 -2.50
CA ASN A 152 11.68 -17.74 -1.20
C ASN A 152 11.96 -16.38 -0.51
N ARG A 153 12.40 -16.40 0.76
CA ARG A 153 12.67 -15.22 1.58
C ARG A 153 13.57 -14.19 0.88
N ALA A 154 14.63 -14.65 0.21
CA ALA A 154 15.58 -13.79 -0.48
C ALA A 154 14.96 -13.10 -1.71
N THR A 155 14.17 -13.82 -2.51
CA THR A 155 13.49 -13.24 -3.68
C THR A 155 12.33 -12.32 -3.32
N GLU A 156 11.62 -12.57 -2.21
CA GLU A 156 10.63 -11.62 -1.65
C GLU A 156 11.32 -10.35 -1.14
N ASN A 157 12.52 -10.48 -0.56
CA ASN A 157 13.29 -9.33 -0.10
C ASN A 157 13.79 -8.47 -1.27
N LEU A 158 14.27 -9.10 -2.35
CA LEU A 158 14.60 -8.41 -3.59
C LEU A 158 13.38 -7.77 -4.27
N PHE A 159 12.20 -8.40 -4.21
CA PHE A 159 10.96 -7.81 -4.71
C PHE A 159 10.59 -6.55 -3.91
N SER A 160 10.62 -6.64 -2.58
CA SER A 160 10.31 -5.50 -1.69
C SER A 160 11.28 -4.33 -1.91
N ALA A 161 12.59 -4.60 -1.97
CA ALA A 161 13.62 -3.60 -2.25
C ALA A 161 13.48 -2.96 -3.65
N TRP A 162 13.11 -3.76 -4.66
CA TRP A 162 12.83 -3.25 -6.01
C TRP A 162 11.58 -2.34 -6.03
N ILE A 163 10.50 -2.70 -5.33
CA ILE A 163 9.30 -1.87 -5.22
C ILE A 163 9.61 -0.53 -4.55
N GLU A 164 10.35 -0.53 -3.43
CA GLU A 164 10.72 0.72 -2.76
C GLU A 164 11.60 1.60 -3.65
N LYS A 165 12.63 1.02 -4.30
CA LYS A 165 13.52 1.78 -5.18
C LYS A 165 12.81 2.31 -6.44
N LEU A 166 11.82 1.60 -6.98
CA LEU A 166 11.08 1.99 -8.18
C LEU A 166 10.23 3.25 -7.95
N PHE A 167 9.63 3.39 -6.76
CA PHE A 167 8.74 4.50 -6.38
C PHE A 167 9.35 5.45 -5.33
N ASP A 168 10.68 5.45 -5.23
CA ASP A 168 11.40 6.32 -4.32
C ASP A 168 11.36 7.79 -4.80
N ASP A 169 11.03 8.68 -3.88
CA ASP A 169 10.89 10.13 -4.04
C ASP A 169 10.76 10.75 -2.62
N PRO A 170 11.05 12.05 -2.42
CA PRO A 170 10.94 12.74 -1.13
C PRO A 170 9.59 12.50 -0.42
N VAL A 171 9.56 12.34 0.90
CA VAL A 171 8.38 11.83 1.65
C VAL A 171 7.14 12.74 1.57
N ASP A 172 7.38 14.03 1.36
CA ASP A 172 6.42 15.11 1.12
C ASP A 172 5.94 15.19 -0.34
N ALA A 173 6.69 14.65 -1.30
CA ALA A 173 6.32 14.65 -2.71
C ALA A 173 5.10 13.74 -2.99
N THR A 174 4.25 14.18 -3.91
CA THR A 174 3.05 13.47 -4.39
C THR A 174 3.22 13.06 -5.87
N PRO A 175 4.24 12.24 -6.21
CA PRO A 175 4.55 11.93 -7.60
C PRO A 175 3.41 11.16 -8.28
N SER A 176 3.23 11.48 -9.56
CA SER A 176 2.26 10.85 -10.45
C SER A 176 2.87 10.71 -11.84
N TRP A 177 2.62 9.57 -12.48
CA TRP A 177 3.17 9.22 -13.78
C TRP A 177 2.04 8.83 -14.75
N PRO A 178 2.08 9.24 -16.03
CA PRO A 178 1.00 8.95 -17.00
C PRO A 178 0.73 7.45 -17.20
N ALA A 179 1.75 6.61 -17.02
CA ALA A 179 1.61 5.16 -17.08
C ALA A 179 2.70 4.41 -16.28
N LEU A 180 2.42 3.15 -15.90
CA LEU A 180 3.41 2.28 -15.25
C LEU A 180 4.66 2.05 -16.12
N HIS A 181 4.49 1.97 -17.44
CA HIS A 181 5.63 1.80 -18.34
C HIS A 181 6.60 2.99 -18.34
N ASP A 182 6.19 4.19 -17.93
CA ASP A 182 7.09 5.33 -17.81
C ASP A 182 8.01 5.16 -16.59
N VAL A 183 7.46 4.71 -15.45
CA VAL A 183 8.22 4.38 -14.24
C VAL A 183 9.21 3.24 -14.50
N LEU A 184 8.78 2.20 -15.22
CA LEU A 184 9.64 1.06 -15.59
C LEU A 184 10.72 1.44 -16.62
N ARG A 185 10.51 2.49 -17.43
CA ARG A 185 11.51 2.99 -18.39
C ARG A 185 12.53 3.95 -17.77
N ASP A 186 12.25 4.51 -16.60
CA ASP A 186 13.22 5.33 -15.88
C ASP A 186 14.39 4.47 -15.36
N ARG A 187 15.54 4.60 -16.04
CA ARG A 187 16.78 3.89 -15.71
C ARG A 187 17.28 4.18 -14.29
N SER A 188 16.96 5.35 -13.72
CA SER A 188 17.40 5.76 -12.37
C SER A 188 16.58 5.11 -11.24
N ARG A 189 15.35 4.67 -11.58
CA ARG A 189 14.41 3.99 -10.67
C ARG A 189 14.49 2.48 -10.80
N ASN A 190 14.54 1.97 -12.03
CA ASN A 190 14.43 0.55 -12.30
C ASN A 190 15.80 -0.16 -12.33
N VAL A 191 16.24 -0.70 -11.19
CA VAL A 191 17.46 -1.54 -11.09
C VAL A 191 17.41 -2.83 -11.95
N LEU A 192 16.22 -3.23 -12.41
CA LEU A 192 16.00 -4.32 -13.36
C LEU A 192 15.87 -3.85 -14.82
N PHE A 193 16.20 -2.59 -15.13
CA PHE A 193 16.21 -2.08 -16.50
C PHE A 193 17.20 -2.86 -17.38
N ASN A 194 16.73 -3.38 -18.51
CA ASN A 194 17.46 -4.25 -19.44
C ASN A 194 18.17 -5.44 -18.74
N HIS A 195 17.59 -5.97 -17.66
CA HIS A 195 18.15 -7.08 -16.89
C HIS A 195 18.40 -8.34 -17.74
N LEU A 196 17.54 -8.62 -18.73
CA LEU A 196 17.68 -9.78 -19.61
C LEU A 196 18.66 -9.53 -20.78
N GLY A 197 19.15 -8.30 -20.94
CA GLY A 197 20.01 -7.91 -22.06
C GLY A 197 19.30 -7.86 -23.41
N LEU A 198 17.96 -7.91 -23.43
CA LEU A 198 17.11 -7.96 -24.62
C LEU A 198 16.74 -6.56 -25.14
N GLY A 199 16.98 -5.50 -24.36
CA GLY A 199 16.38 -4.18 -24.56
C GLY A 199 14.92 -4.15 -24.12
N GLU A 200 14.50 -5.05 -23.22
CA GLU A 200 13.09 -5.37 -23.00
C GLU A 200 12.23 -4.23 -22.46
N ASP A 201 12.81 -3.26 -21.77
CA ASP A 201 12.09 -2.08 -21.25
C ASP A 201 12.06 -0.91 -22.27
N GLU A 202 12.99 -0.94 -23.22
CA GLU A 202 13.08 -0.02 -24.35
C GLU A 202 12.12 -0.45 -25.47
N MET A 203 11.67 -1.71 -25.47
CA MET A 203 10.56 -2.16 -26.29
C MET A 203 9.26 -1.46 -25.87
N ARG A 204 8.45 -1.09 -26.87
CA ARG A 204 7.21 -0.32 -26.70
C ARG A 204 6.04 -1.15 -26.17
N VAL A 205 6.28 -2.03 -25.18
CA VAL A 205 5.23 -2.71 -24.41
C VAL A 205 4.43 -1.65 -23.64
N VAL A 206 3.12 -1.64 -23.80
CA VAL A 206 2.22 -0.69 -23.12
C VAL A 206 1.73 -1.36 -21.84
N LEU A 207 2.04 -0.73 -20.71
CA LEU A 207 1.58 -1.14 -19.38
C LEU A 207 0.82 0.03 -18.74
N ARG A 208 -0.51 -0.07 -18.67
CA ARG A 208 -1.44 0.92 -18.10
C ARG A 208 -2.47 0.21 -17.21
N PRO A 209 -2.05 -0.32 -16.07
CA PRO A 209 -2.95 -1.02 -15.15
C PRO A 209 -3.91 -0.05 -14.44
N ASP A 210 -5.08 -0.55 -14.05
CA ASP A 210 -5.93 0.05 -13.03
C ASP A 210 -5.42 -0.29 -11.61
N CYS A 211 -6.20 -0.02 -10.57
CA CYS A 211 -5.75 -0.30 -9.21
C CYS A 211 -5.57 -1.81 -8.92
N ALA A 212 -6.40 -2.67 -9.53
CA ALA A 212 -6.52 -4.08 -9.20
C ALA A 212 -5.51 -4.97 -9.94
N ASP A 213 -5.17 -4.66 -11.19
CA ASP A 213 -4.12 -5.37 -11.94
C ASP A 213 -2.72 -4.77 -11.72
N PHE A 214 -2.58 -3.53 -11.22
CA PHE A 214 -1.29 -2.89 -10.91
C PHE A 214 -0.36 -3.75 -10.03
N PRO A 215 -0.81 -4.37 -8.91
CA PRO A 215 0.00 -5.32 -8.15
C PRO A 215 0.47 -6.51 -8.98
N TYR A 216 -0.40 -7.04 -9.86
CA TYR A 216 -0.09 -8.19 -10.71
C TYR A 216 0.90 -7.82 -11.80
N PHE A 217 0.82 -6.62 -12.38
CA PHE A 217 1.77 -6.13 -13.39
C PHE A 217 3.17 -6.03 -12.80
N LEU A 218 3.31 -5.44 -11.62
CA LEU A 218 4.60 -5.33 -10.92
C LEU A 218 5.16 -6.72 -10.55
N ARG A 219 4.32 -7.61 -10.01
CA ARG A 219 4.71 -8.97 -9.63
C ARG A 219 5.08 -9.82 -10.86
N ALA A 220 4.34 -9.71 -11.95
CA ALA A 220 4.61 -10.39 -13.22
C ALA A 220 5.89 -9.87 -13.88
N TYR A 221 6.10 -8.54 -13.90
CA TYR A 221 7.32 -7.92 -14.40
C TYR A 221 8.55 -8.42 -13.63
N PHE A 222 8.51 -8.39 -12.29
CA PHE A 222 9.62 -8.88 -11.47
C PHE A 222 9.86 -10.38 -11.69
N ALA A 223 8.79 -11.18 -11.75
CA ALA A 223 8.88 -12.61 -12.01
C ALA A 223 9.47 -12.94 -13.39
N PHE A 224 9.09 -12.19 -14.42
CA PHE A 224 9.63 -12.31 -15.78
C PHE A 224 11.14 -12.03 -15.83
N LYS A 225 11.58 -10.95 -15.17
CA LYS A 225 13.00 -10.56 -15.07
C LYS A 225 13.81 -11.63 -14.34
N MET A 226 13.35 -12.01 -13.15
CA MET A 226 14.06 -12.94 -12.28
C MET A 226 13.91 -14.41 -12.69
N GLY A 227 13.01 -14.74 -13.63
CA GLY A 227 12.70 -16.12 -14.02
C GLY A 227 11.99 -16.90 -12.91
N LEU A 228 11.03 -16.27 -12.22
CA LEU A 228 10.26 -16.83 -11.11
C LEU A 228 8.89 -17.35 -11.58
N PRO A 229 8.29 -18.31 -10.84
CA PRO A 229 6.91 -18.74 -11.08
C PRO A 229 5.91 -17.58 -10.98
N PHE A 230 4.87 -17.60 -11.81
CA PHE A 230 3.78 -16.64 -11.71
C PHE A 230 2.46 -17.27 -12.18
N GLY A 231 1.35 -16.76 -11.64
CA GLY A 231 -0.01 -17.18 -11.94
C GLY A 231 -1.04 -16.28 -11.29
N TYR A 232 -2.29 -16.42 -11.68
CA TYR A 232 -3.41 -15.55 -11.33
C TYR A 232 -4.74 -16.32 -11.40
N SER A 233 -5.72 -15.88 -10.62
CA SER A 233 -7.07 -16.44 -10.59
C SER A 233 -8.07 -15.62 -11.40
N LYS A 234 -8.99 -16.32 -12.07
CA LYS A 234 -10.30 -15.77 -12.45
C LYS A 234 -11.25 -15.92 -11.26
N CYS A 235 -11.87 -14.83 -10.84
CA CYS A 235 -12.75 -14.79 -9.67
C CYS A 235 -14.06 -14.04 -10.00
N THR A 236 -15.10 -14.24 -9.20
CA THR A 236 -16.32 -13.44 -9.27
C THR A 236 -16.09 -12.06 -8.63
N ARG A 237 -16.88 -11.05 -9.01
CA ARG A 237 -16.82 -9.70 -8.40
C ARG A 237 -17.38 -9.63 -6.97
N GLY A 238 -17.98 -10.73 -6.49
CA GLY A 238 -19.02 -10.71 -5.46
C GLY A 238 -20.40 -10.48 -6.10
N GLY A 239 -21.42 -10.28 -5.27
CA GLY A 239 -22.79 -9.96 -5.73
C GLY A 239 -23.84 -10.89 -5.10
N GLY A 240 -25.11 -10.50 -5.12
CA GLY A 240 -26.22 -11.32 -4.60
C GLY A 240 -26.07 -11.75 -3.13
N GLY A 241 -25.41 -10.94 -2.29
CA GLY A 241 -25.11 -11.27 -0.90
C GLY A 241 -23.97 -12.29 -0.70
N GLN A 242 -23.21 -12.62 -1.75
CA GLN A 242 -22.05 -13.52 -1.68
C GLN A 242 -20.72 -12.76 -1.86
N PRO A 243 -19.66 -13.13 -1.13
CA PRO A 243 -18.31 -12.60 -1.34
C PRO A 243 -17.74 -13.00 -2.71
N PRO A 244 -16.73 -12.25 -3.20
CA PRO A 244 -15.87 -12.71 -4.28
C PRO A 244 -15.29 -14.10 -4.02
N LYS A 245 -15.31 -14.97 -5.04
CA LYS A 245 -14.72 -16.32 -5.01
C LYS A 245 -13.95 -16.61 -6.28
N CYS A 246 -12.81 -17.26 -6.16
CA CYS A 246 -12.02 -17.67 -7.32
C CYS A 246 -12.48 -19.04 -7.84
N VAL A 247 -12.63 -19.15 -9.15
CA VAL A 247 -13.25 -20.31 -9.84
C VAL A 247 -12.29 -21.04 -10.77
N ALA A 248 -11.24 -20.36 -11.24
CA ALA A 248 -10.17 -20.96 -12.04
C ALA A 248 -8.84 -20.26 -11.74
N TRP A 249 -7.74 -20.96 -11.97
CA TRP A 249 -6.38 -20.44 -11.80
C TRP A 249 -5.52 -20.78 -13.02
N ALA A 250 -4.73 -19.82 -13.46
CA ALA A 250 -3.84 -19.90 -14.61
C ALA A 250 -2.40 -19.58 -14.19
N SER A 251 -1.42 -20.03 -14.98
CA SER A 251 -0.01 -19.79 -14.72
C SER A 251 0.77 -19.54 -16.00
N ILE A 252 2.06 -19.22 -15.88
CA ILE A 252 2.95 -19.09 -17.04
C ILE A 252 3.08 -20.36 -17.89
N PHE A 253 2.74 -21.55 -17.37
CA PHE A 253 2.73 -22.78 -18.19
C PHE A 253 1.42 -22.96 -18.93
N ASN A 254 0.31 -22.66 -18.26
CA ASN A 254 -1.04 -22.73 -18.79
C ASN A 254 -1.70 -21.35 -18.67
N PRO A 255 -1.32 -20.37 -19.53
CA PRO A 255 -2.04 -19.11 -19.61
C PRO A 255 -3.48 -19.42 -20.06
N SER A 256 -4.47 -18.77 -19.45
CA SER A 256 -5.83 -18.83 -20.01
C SER A 256 -5.79 -18.24 -21.42
N PRO A 257 -6.52 -18.78 -22.41
CA PRO A 257 -6.71 -18.07 -23.66
C PRO A 257 -7.39 -16.71 -23.35
N PRO A 258 -7.00 -15.62 -24.05
CA PRO A 258 -7.69 -14.35 -23.92
C PRO A 258 -9.16 -14.53 -24.33
N GLU A 259 -10.07 -13.86 -23.62
CA GLU A 259 -11.48 -13.82 -24.02
C GLU A 259 -11.58 -13.00 -25.31
N GLN A 260 -11.84 -13.68 -26.43
CA GLN A 260 -11.91 -13.02 -27.72
C GLN A 260 -13.18 -12.14 -27.77
N PRO A 261 -13.06 -10.81 -27.98
CA PRO A 261 -14.21 -10.01 -28.36
C PRO A 261 -14.60 -10.41 -29.80
N ASN A 262 -15.75 -11.09 -29.95
CA ASN A 262 -16.44 -11.51 -31.18
C ASN A 262 -15.70 -11.19 -32.51
N ALA A 263 -14.64 -11.94 -32.81
CA ALA A 263 -13.87 -11.78 -34.03
C ALA A 263 -14.38 -12.74 -35.11
N ALA A 264 -15.50 -12.37 -35.76
CA ALA A 264 -15.95 -13.04 -36.97
C ALA A 264 -15.00 -12.69 -38.14
N GLY A 265 -13.92 -13.45 -38.29
CA GLY A 265 -12.95 -13.31 -39.39
C GLY A 265 -12.20 -14.63 -39.64
N PRO A 266 -11.95 -15.01 -40.90
CA PRO A 266 -11.31 -16.29 -41.21
C PRO A 266 -9.85 -16.31 -40.72
N ALA A 267 -9.48 -17.38 -40.00
CA ALA A 267 -8.13 -17.59 -39.50
C ALA A 267 -7.16 -17.84 -40.66
N SER A 268 -6.41 -16.80 -41.06
CA SER A 268 -5.35 -16.91 -42.06
C SER A 268 -4.19 -17.78 -41.54
N ALA A 269 -4.07 -18.99 -42.07
CA ALA A 269 -3.03 -19.96 -41.72
C ALA A 269 -1.65 -19.60 -42.33
N VAL A 270 -1.11 -18.44 -41.98
CA VAL A 270 0.32 -18.15 -42.12
C VAL A 270 1.01 -18.65 -40.86
N ALA A 271 2.08 -19.44 -41.00
CA ALA A 271 2.86 -19.97 -39.88
C ALA A 271 3.51 -18.81 -39.10
N ALA A 272 2.81 -18.32 -38.08
CA ALA A 272 3.25 -17.17 -37.30
C ALA A 272 4.57 -17.49 -36.59
N THR A 273 5.63 -16.79 -36.98
CA THR A 273 6.90 -16.77 -36.24
C THR A 273 6.60 -16.50 -34.77
N ARG A 274 6.98 -17.42 -33.87
CA ARG A 274 6.68 -17.30 -32.45
C ARG A 274 7.19 -15.94 -31.94
N PRO A 275 6.35 -15.14 -31.26
CA PRO A 275 6.78 -13.85 -30.75
C PRO A 275 7.98 -13.99 -29.81
N GLY A 276 8.92 -13.05 -29.91
CA GLY A 276 10.07 -12.98 -29.01
C GLY A 276 9.64 -12.86 -27.55
N LEU A 277 10.54 -13.22 -26.63
CA LEU A 277 10.25 -13.36 -25.20
C LEU A 277 9.55 -12.11 -24.60
N VAL A 278 9.96 -10.90 -25.00
CA VAL A 278 9.37 -9.63 -24.55
C VAL A 278 7.95 -9.39 -25.09
N ALA A 279 7.70 -9.73 -26.36
CA ALA A 279 6.37 -9.62 -26.96
C ALA A 279 5.40 -10.66 -26.36
N THR A 280 5.91 -11.85 -26.01
CA THR A 280 5.17 -12.89 -25.30
C THR A 280 4.80 -12.44 -23.88
N PHE A 281 5.72 -11.83 -23.13
CA PHE A 281 5.43 -11.18 -21.85
C PHE A 281 4.38 -10.06 -21.99
N GLY A 282 4.54 -9.16 -22.96
CA GLY A 282 3.59 -8.05 -23.19
C GLY A 282 2.16 -8.51 -23.46
N ARG A 283 1.98 -9.60 -24.24
CA ARG A 283 0.66 -10.23 -24.45
C ARG A 283 0.13 -10.88 -23.17
N TYR A 284 0.98 -11.61 -22.44
CA TYR A 284 0.57 -12.30 -21.22
C TYR A 284 0.06 -11.34 -20.14
N VAL A 285 0.71 -10.19 -19.96
CA VAL A 285 0.29 -9.20 -18.95
C VAL A 285 -1.09 -8.60 -19.29
N GLN A 286 -1.43 -8.44 -20.57
CA GLN A 286 -2.79 -8.06 -20.98
C GLN A 286 -3.81 -9.16 -20.63
N THR A 287 -3.46 -10.44 -20.87
CA THR A 287 -4.31 -11.58 -20.45
C THR A 287 -4.47 -11.70 -18.93
N VAL A 288 -3.54 -11.14 -18.14
CA VAL A 288 -3.71 -10.99 -16.68
C VAL A 288 -4.72 -9.87 -16.40
N ALA A 289 -4.60 -8.70 -17.04
CA ALA A 289 -5.54 -7.58 -16.90
C ALA A 289 -6.98 -7.97 -17.22
N ASP A 290 -7.19 -8.72 -18.31
CA ASP A 290 -8.51 -9.23 -18.73
C ASP A 290 -9.17 -10.15 -17.68
N ALA A 291 -8.37 -10.77 -16.81
CA ALA A 291 -8.79 -11.83 -15.90
C ALA A 291 -8.87 -11.43 -14.42
N VAL A 292 -8.05 -10.47 -13.99
CA VAL A 292 -8.04 -9.97 -12.61
C VAL A 292 -8.86 -8.70 -12.48
N HIS A 293 -9.49 -8.52 -11.33
CA HIS A 293 -10.28 -7.33 -11.02
C HIS A 293 -10.36 -7.15 -9.52
N SER A 294 -10.96 -6.06 -9.04
CA SER A 294 -11.01 -5.77 -7.60
C SER A 294 -11.58 -6.88 -6.69
N GLY A 295 -12.48 -7.73 -7.21
CA GLY A 295 -12.97 -8.92 -6.48
C GLY A 295 -11.89 -9.96 -6.20
N THR A 296 -10.89 -10.10 -7.08
CA THR A 296 -9.75 -11.02 -6.95
C THR A 296 -8.92 -10.68 -5.70
N GLY A 297 -8.78 -9.38 -5.40
CA GLY A 297 -8.09 -8.91 -4.20
C GLY A 297 -8.92 -9.03 -2.91
N ARG A 298 -10.25 -9.07 -3.01
CA ARG A 298 -11.20 -9.01 -1.89
C ARG A 298 -11.74 -10.37 -1.42
N THR A 299 -11.32 -11.49 -1.99
CA THR A 299 -11.74 -12.83 -1.54
C THR A 299 -11.57 -13.04 -0.03
N LEU A 300 -12.36 -13.96 0.53
CA LEU A 300 -12.37 -14.25 1.98
C LEU A 300 -10.96 -14.62 2.48
N ALA A 301 -10.59 -14.04 3.62
CA ALA A 301 -9.28 -14.22 4.27
C ALA A 301 -8.89 -15.68 4.55
N SER A 302 -9.88 -16.57 4.73
CA SER A 302 -9.70 -18.00 4.99
C SER A 302 -9.68 -18.88 3.74
N ASP A 303 -9.93 -18.34 2.55
CA ASP A 303 -10.08 -19.13 1.31
C ASP A 303 -8.72 -19.49 0.70
N ASP A 304 -8.47 -20.79 0.55
CA ASP A 304 -7.25 -21.34 -0.02
C ASP A 304 -7.15 -21.23 -1.55
N ASN A 305 -8.22 -20.92 -2.28
CA ASN A 305 -8.20 -20.86 -3.75
C ASN A 305 -7.81 -19.47 -4.31
N THR A 306 -7.14 -18.65 -3.49
CA THR A 306 -6.94 -17.22 -3.71
C THR A 306 -5.48 -16.90 -4.04
N ASP A 307 -5.24 -15.76 -4.71
CA ASP A 307 -3.87 -15.32 -5.03
C ASP A 307 -3.21 -14.52 -3.92
N TYR A 308 -3.98 -14.12 -2.90
CA TYR A 308 -3.54 -13.31 -1.78
C TYR A 308 -3.86 -13.98 -0.44
N TYR A 309 -2.92 -13.93 0.50
CA TYR A 309 -3.15 -14.31 1.88
C TYR A 309 -3.01 -13.10 2.82
N PRO A 310 -3.84 -13.01 3.89
CA PRO A 310 -3.76 -11.93 4.87
C PRO A 310 -2.53 -12.09 5.78
N VAL A 311 -1.96 -10.94 6.17
CA VAL A 311 -0.78 -10.88 7.06
C VAL A 311 -1.12 -10.23 8.41
N PRO A 312 -0.31 -10.41 9.47
CA PRO A 312 -0.39 -9.59 10.68
C PRO A 312 -0.31 -8.09 10.38
N LEU A 313 -0.78 -7.26 11.32
CA LEU A 313 -0.51 -5.82 11.30
C LEU A 313 0.72 -5.54 12.18
N THR A 314 1.92 -5.65 11.61
CA THR A 314 3.18 -5.35 12.29
C THR A 314 4.17 -4.60 11.39
N GLN A 315 5.22 -4.05 11.98
CA GLN A 315 6.25 -3.31 11.24
C GLN A 315 7.02 -4.20 10.25
N GLU A 316 7.17 -5.47 10.60
CA GLU A 316 7.86 -6.52 9.87
C GLU A 316 7.01 -7.04 8.70
N THR A 317 5.69 -6.99 8.85
CA THR A 317 4.75 -7.60 7.89
C THR A 317 4.26 -6.62 6.84
N LEU A 318 4.12 -5.33 7.17
CA LEU A 318 3.67 -4.28 6.25
C LEU A 318 4.81 -3.70 5.38
N ARG A 319 5.63 -4.58 4.81
CA ARG A 319 6.77 -4.22 3.95
C ARG A 319 6.35 -3.75 2.54
N PRO A 320 7.22 -3.04 1.78
CA PRO A 320 7.00 -2.76 0.37
C PRO A 320 6.61 -4.02 -0.44
N GLY A 321 5.69 -3.89 -1.40
CA GLY A 321 5.11 -5.03 -2.12
C GLY A 321 3.91 -5.68 -1.42
N THR A 322 3.60 -5.34 -0.16
CA THR A 322 2.36 -5.75 0.51
C THR A 322 1.17 -5.02 -0.13
N VAL A 323 0.12 -5.77 -0.48
CA VAL A 323 -1.09 -5.26 -1.13
C VAL A 323 -2.12 -4.90 -0.07
N TYR A 324 -2.76 -3.74 -0.18
CA TYR A 324 -3.97 -3.40 0.56
C TYR A 324 -5.18 -3.54 -0.36
N ALA A 325 -6.17 -4.31 0.07
CA ALA A 325 -7.48 -4.36 -0.57
C ALA A 325 -8.50 -3.66 0.32
N ASP A 326 -9.07 -2.55 -0.14
CA ASP A 326 -10.22 -1.93 0.51
C ASP A 326 -11.51 -2.78 0.25
N PRO A 327 -12.59 -2.60 1.04
CA PRO A 327 -13.80 -3.42 0.91
C PRO A 327 -14.62 -3.11 -0.35
N TYR A 328 -14.37 -2.00 -1.02
CA TYR A 328 -15.12 -1.51 -2.18
C TYR A 328 -14.39 -1.76 -3.51
N GLY A 329 -13.15 -2.23 -3.43
CA GLY A 329 -12.34 -2.68 -4.54
C GLY A 329 -11.27 -1.69 -5.01
N HIS A 330 -10.95 -0.65 -4.23
CA HIS A 330 -9.72 0.09 -4.41
C HIS A 330 -8.55 -0.72 -3.84
N ILE A 331 -7.52 -0.93 -4.65
CA ILE A 331 -6.35 -1.74 -4.30
C ILE A 331 -5.10 -0.84 -4.35
N LEU A 332 -4.22 -0.94 -3.36
CA LEU A 332 -2.95 -0.23 -3.31
C LEU A 332 -1.80 -1.20 -2.99
N MET A 333 -0.56 -0.85 -3.32
CA MET A 333 0.63 -1.60 -2.89
C MET A 333 1.53 -0.69 -2.06
N ILE A 334 1.94 -1.13 -0.87
CA ILE A 334 2.94 -0.41 -0.06
C ILE A 334 4.21 -0.24 -0.90
N ALA A 335 4.69 0.99 -0.98
CA ALA A 335 5.92 1.35 -1.67
C ALA A 335 7.07 1.62 -0.68
N ARG A 336 6.79 2.30 0.45
CA ARG A 336 7.83 2.64 1.44
C ARG A 336 7.22 2.74 2.84
N ARG A 337 7.97 2.30 3.86
CA ARG A 337 7.73 2.66 5.26
C ARG A 337 8.78 3.66 5.71
N VAL A 338 8.35 4.79 6.25
CA VAL A 338 9.19 5.75 6.95
C VAL A 338 8.98 5.50 8.45
N PRO A 339 10.03 5.16 9.22
CA PRO A 339 9.89 5.00 10.66
C PRO A 339 9.53 6.34 11.31
N GLN A 340 8.90 6.27 12.49
CA GLN A 340 8.75 7.43 13.37
C GLN A 340 10.13 8.02 13.71
N SER A 341 10.19 9.33 13.84
CA SER A 341 11.38 10.07 14.26
C SER A 341 11.03 11.06 15.38
N GLU A 342 12.05 11.70 15.95
CA GLU A 342 11.85 12.78 16.92
C GLU A 342 10.95 13.87 16.31
N GLY A 343 9.81 14.15 16.96
CA GLY A 343 8.83 15.15 16.52
C GLY A 343 7.94 14.78 15.32
N ALA A 344 8.05 13.59 14.71
CA ALA A 344 7.24 13.21 13.55
C ALA A 344 6.75 11.75 13.58
N ALA A 345 5.45 11.56 13.33
CA ALA A 345 4.82 10.26 13.18
C ALA A 345 5.40 9.46 12.00
N GLY A 346 5.46 8.14 12.16
CA GLY A 346 5.86 7.25 11.06
C GLY A 346 4.83 7.24 9.94
N VAL A 347 5.27 6.90 8.72
CA VAL A 347 4.48 7.04 7.50
C VAL A 347 4.51 5.75 6.69
N ILE A 348 3.35 5.31 6.22
CA ILE A 348 3.26 4.31 5.15
C ILE A 348 2.91 5.04 3.85
N LEU A 349 3.74 4.85 2.83
CA LEU A 349 3.47 5.29 1.46
C LEU A 349 3.11 4.07 0.61
N ALA A 350 2.10 4.21 -0.22
CA ALA A 350 1.65 3.20 -1.18
C ALA A 350 1.47 3.81 -2.56
N VAL A 351 1.33 2.96 -3.57
CA VAL A 351 1.09 3.36 -4.96
C VAL A 351 -0.11 2.58 -5.49
N ASP A 352 -0.89 3.21 -6.36
CA ASP A 352 -1.98 2.58 -7.09
C ASP A 352 -2.05 3.06 -8.55
N GLY A 353 -2.58 2.20 -9.42
CA GLY A 353 -3.05 2.60 -10.74
C GLY A 353 -4.45 3.22 -10.66
N GLN A 354 -4.71 4.22 -11.49
CA GLN A 354 -6.04 4.78 -11.73
C GLN A 354 -6.67 4.15 -12.99
N PRO A 355 -8.00 4.23 -13.20
CA PRO A 355 -8.67 3.69 -14.39
C PRO A 355 -8.21 4.31 -15.72
N ASP A 356 -7.61 5.51 -15.71
CA ASP A 356 -6.98 6.14 -16.88
C ASP A 356 -5.54 5.62 -17.13
N GLY A 357 -5.04 4.70 -16.31
CA GLY A 357 -3.69 4.15 -16.34
C GLY A 357 -2.63 5.00 -15.62
N THR A 358 -3.00 6.17 -15.06
CA THR A 358 -2.10 7.02 -14.28
C THR A 358 -1.67 6.29 -13.00
N ILE A 359 -0.39 6.31 -12.69
CA ILE A 359 0.16 5.75 -11.45
C ILE A 359 0.40 6.89 -10.46
N ALA A 360 -0.03 6.75 -9.21
CA ALA A 360 0.09 7.81 -8.20
C ALA A 360 0.56 7.26 -6.85
N ARG A 361 1.45 7.99 -6.17
CA ARG A 361 1.87 7.66 -4.80
C ARG A 361 0.99 8.38 -3.78
N LYS A 362 0.53 7.64 -2.77
CA LYS A 362 -0.42 8.07 -1.74
C LYS A 362 0.08 7.74 -0.34
N ARG A 363 -0.27 8.59 0.62
CA ARG A 363 -0.02 8.36 2.05
C ARG A 363 -1.13 7.50 2.66
N TYR A 364 -0.78 6.65 3.62
CA TYR A 364 -1.74 5.95 4.47
C TYR A 364 -2.49 6.93 5.37
N TRP A 365 -3.81 6.87 5.30
CA TRP A 365 -4.75 7.44 6.26
C TRP A 365 -6.15 6.86 5.98
N ARG A 366 -7.09 7.03 6.92
CA ARG A 366 -8.39 6.33 6.93
C ARG A 366 -9.20 6.45 5.63
N GLY A 367 -9.21 7.60 4.95
CA GLY A 367 -9.99 7.79 3.71
C GLY A 367 -9.33 7.24 2.44
N ASN A 368 -8.02 6.99 2.44
CA ASN A 368 -7.35 6.28 1.34
C ASN A 368 -7.30 4.77 1.56
N PHE A 369 -7.37 4.32 2.82
CA PHE A 369 -7.32 2.92 3.23
C PHE A 369 -8.59 2.57 3.98
N LEU A 370 -9.71 2.59 3.25
CA LEU A 370 -11.03 2.31 3.79
C LEU A 370 -11.08 0.88 4.32
N PHE A 371 -11.53 0.71 5.57
CA PHE A 371 -11.70 -0.59 6.19
C PHE A 371 -13.13 -0.81 6.66
N ALA A 372 -13.71 -1.96 6.31
CA ALA A 372 -15.01 -2.42 6.78
C ALA A 372 -15.01 -3.95 6.84
N GLN A 373 -15.72 -4.51 7.83
CA GLN A 373 -15.95 -5.94 7.96
C GLN A 373 -17.40 -6.30 7.61
N GLU A 374 -17.63 -6.61 6.34
CA GLU A 374 -18.92 -7.12 5.87
C GLU A 374 -18.65 -8.33 4.97
N ARG A 375 -19.15 -9.51 5.36
CA ARG A 375 -18.84 -10.77 4.65
C ARG A 375 -19.20 -10.73 3.15
N VAL A 376 -20.16 -9.91 2.74
CA VAL A 376 -20.57 -9.73 1.34
C VAL A 376 -19.55 -8.93 0.51
N LEU A 377 -18.80 -8.02 1.16
CA LEU A 377 -17.70 -7.26 0.55
C LEU A 377 -16.42 -8.10 0.44
N GLY A 378 -16.37 -9.23 1.15
CA GLY A 378 -15.24 -10.14 1.23
C GLY A 378 -14.36 -9.83 2.44
N SER A 379 -13.05 -9.83 2.28
CA SER A 379 -12.10 -9.46 3.34
C SER A 379 -11.19 -8.34 2.89
N ALA A 380 -11.40 -7.15 3.45
CA ALA A 380 -10.49 -6.01 3.33
C ALA A 380 -9.22 -6.20 4.17
N GLY A 381 -8.20 -5.39 3.92
CA GLY A 381 -6.96 -5.34 4.70
C GLY A 381 -5.68 -5.59 3.89
N PHE A 382 -4.57 -5.68 4.62
CA PHE A 382 -3.23 -5.94 4.08
C PHE A 382 -3.00 -7.43 3.80
N LYS A 383 -2.42 -7.73 2.65
CA LYS A 383 -2.25 -9.08 2.10
C LYS A 383 -0.93 -9.18 1.33
N ARG A 384 -0.50 -10.41 1.04
CA ARG A 384 0.63 -10.68 0.12
C ARG A 384 0.28 -11.70 -0.94
N PHE A 385 1.00 -11.62 -2.06
CA PHE A 385 1.00 -12.67 -3.08
C PHE A 385 1.30 -14.03 -2.48
N ARG A 386 0.45 -14.99 -2.80
CA ARG A 386 0.59 -16.36 -2.32
C ARG A 386 1.80 -17.03 -2.95
N PRO A 387 2.67 -17.70 -2.17
CA PRO A 387 3.84 -18.36 -2.73
C PRO A 387 3.44 -19.42 -3.76
N ILE A 388 4.00 -19.31 -4.97
CA ILE A 388 3.84 -20.30 -6.03
C ILE A 388 5.08 -21.19 -6.05
N VAL A 389 4.85 -22.49 -5.83
CA VAL A 389 5.87 -23.54 -5.81
C VAL A 389 5.66 -24.51 -6.97
N ARG A 390 6.71 -25.24 -7.35
CA ARG A 390 6.55 -26.47 -8.14
C ARG A 390 6.26 -27.63 -7.19
N ASP A 391 5.31 -28.49 -7.54
CA ASP A 391 5.12 -29.78 -6.88
C ASP A 391 6.01 -30.88 -7.51
N SER A 392 5.89 -32.11 -7.02
CA SER A 392 6.66 -33.27 -7.47
C SER A 392 6.34 -33.71 -8.91
N SER A 393 5.20 -33.30 -9.49
CA SER A 393 4.89 -33.50 -10.92
C SER A 393 5.54 -32.42 -11.80
N GLY A 394 6.12 -31.40 -11.19
CA GLY A 394 6.66 -30.21 -11.87
C GLY A 394 5.63 -29.13 -12.16
N ALA A 395 4.34 -29.39 -11.90
CA ALA A 395 3.26 -28.40 -12.04
C ALA A 395 3.42 -27.26 -11.01
N LEU A 396 2.94 -26.07 -11.36
CA LEU A 396 2.89 -24.93 -10.44
C LEU A 396 1.62 -24.98 -9.59
N ARG A 397 1.75 -24.74 -8.29
CA ARG A 397 0.63 -24.57 -7.36
C ARG A 397 0.90 -23.45 -6.36
N ARG A 398 -0.16 -22.91 -5.75
CA ARG A 398 -0.07 -21.98 -4.61
C ARG A 398 0.02 -22.80 -3.31
N LEU A 399 0.76 -22.30 -2.32
CA LEU A 399 0.76 -22.85 -0.95
C LEU A 399 -0.54 -22.49 -0.22
N SER A 400 -1.14 -23.42 0.52
CA SER A 400 -2.31 -23.19 1.39
C SER A 400 -1.99 -22.29 2.60
N ASN A 401 -3.03 -21.80 3.29
CA ASN A 401 -2.87 -20.96 4.49
C ASN A 401 -2.15 -21.74 5.60
N ALA A 402 -2.45 -23.03 5.73
CA ALA A 402 -1.80 -23.94 6.67
C ALA A 402 -0.35 -24.28 6.26
N GLU A 403 -0.03 -24.32 4.96
CA GLU A 403 1.35 -24.46 4.48
C GLU A 403 2.15 -23.18 4.74
N ILE A 404 1.60 -22.00 4.44
CA ILE A 404 2.25 -20.68 4.63
C ILE A 404 2.57 -20.46 6.12
N ALA A 405 1.60 -20.69 7.01
CA ALA A 405 1.77 -20.52 8.45
C ALA A 405 2.88 -21.42 9.05
N LYS A 406 3.18 -22.55 8.42
CA LYS A 406 4.22 -23.50 8.85
C LYS A 406 5.54 -23.37 8.07
N ASN A 407 5.60 -22.53 7.05
CA ASN A 407 6.76 -22.43 6.18
C ASN A 407 7.78 -21.41 6.74
N PRO A 408 9.04 -21.80 7.03
CA PRO A 408 10.04 -20.91 7.63
C PRO A 408 10.47 -19.74 6.73
N GLN A 409 10.11 -19.75 5.44
CA GLN A 409 10.38 -18.64 4.51
C GLN A 409 9.27 -17.58 4.50
N TYR A 410 8.08 -17.89 5.06
CA TYR A 410 6.91 -17.01 5.06
C TYR A 410 6.39 -16.82 6.49
N GLY A 411 5.73 -17.84 7.06
CA GLY A 411 5.35 -17.89 8.48
C GLY A 411 4.34 -16.84 8.95
N ASP A 412 3.84 -16.00 8.04
CA ASP A 412 3.14 -14.76 8.36
C ASP A 412 1.71 -14.70 7.81
N PHE A 413 1.04 -15.85 7.72
CA PHE A 413 -0.42 -15.90 7.56
C PHE A 413 -1.11 -15.52 8.88
N SER A 414 -2.04 -14.58 8.85
CA SER A 414 -2.88 -14.25 10.00
C SER A 414 -4.30 -13.83 9.62
N LEU A 415 -5.26 -14.27 10.43
CA LEU A 415 -6.67 -13.85 10.36
C LEU A 415 -7.02 -12.69 11.31
N ASP A 416 -6.05 -12.07 11.98
CA ASP A 416 -6.31 -11.08 13.02
C ASP A 416 -7.04 -9.85 12.48
N GLN A 417 -6.68 -9.39 11.27
CA GLN A 417 -7.40 -8.31 10.59
C GLN A 417 -8.89 -8.62 10.40
N ALA A 418 -9.26 -9.88 10.19
CA ALA A 418 -10.65 -10.33 10.04
C ALA A 418 -11.41 -10.47 11.39
N ARG A 419 -10.80 -10.04 12.50
CA ARG A 419 -11.38 -10.00 13.85
C ARG A 419 -11.47 -8.60 14.46
N LEU A 420 -10.84 -7.59 13.84
CA LEU A 420 -10.79 -6.21 14.36
C LEU A 420 -12.04 -5.40 13.99
N GLY A 421 -12.58 -4.64 14.95
CA GLY A 421 -13.53 -3.58 14.64
C GLY A 421 -12.91 -2.50 13.75
N VAL A 422 -13.75 -1.64 13.17
CA VAL A 422 -13.26 -0.58 12.26
C VAL A 422 -12.30 0.38 12.98
N GLU A 423 -12.63 0.82 14.20
CA GLU A 423 -11.72 1.63 15.00
C GLU A 423 -10.49 0.85 15.47
N ASP A 424 -10.63 -0.41 15.88
CA ASP A 424 -9.50 -1.23 16.33
C ASP A 424 -8.45 -1.46 15.22
N PHE A 425 -8.91 -1.60 13.97
CA PHE A 425 -8.02 -1.68 12.80
C PHE A 425 -7.20 -0.40 12.65
N TYR A 426 -7.83 0.77 12.72
CA TYR A 426 -7.12 2.04 12.58
C TYR A 426 -6.24 2.34 13.79
N ASP A 427 -6.69 2.03 15.00
CA ASP A 427 -5.88 2.11 16.23
C ASP A 427 -4.63 1.25 16.14
N ARG A 428 -4.76 0.02 15.63
CA ARG A 428 -3.64 -0.89 15.40
C ARG A 428 -2.69 -0.35 14.33
N MET A 429 -3.20 0.34 13.32
CA MET A 429 -2.38 0.96 12.28
C MET A 429 -1.65 2.21 12.76
N ASP A 430 -2.27 3.05 13.59
CA ASP A 430 -1.60 4.15 14.29
C ASP A 430 -0.42 3.60 15.12
N ASP A 431 -0.59 2.45 15.78
CA ASP A 431 0.47 1.76 16.55
C ASP A 431 1.59 1.15 15.69
N VAL A 432 1.29 0.66 14.49
CA VAL A 432 2.30 0.10 13.55
C VAL A 432 3.09 1.20 12.83
N MET A 433 2.49 2.37 12.65
CA MET A 433 3.17 3.53 12.07
C MET A 433 4.08 4.21 13.08
N SER A 434 3.56 4.51 14.28
CA SER A 434 4.27 5.27 15.31
C SER A 434 4.32 4.48 16.62
N PRO A 435 5.30 3.56 16.81
CA PRO A 435 5.37 2.75 18.02
C PRO A 435 5.51 3.58 19.32
N GLU A 436 6.32 4.63 19.29
CA GLU A 436 6.56 5.50 20.43
C GLU A 436 5.43 6.53 20.61
N PRO A 437 5.19 7.04 21.84
CA PRO A 437 4.15 8.03 22.08
C PRO A 437 4.33 9.31 21.25
N LEU A 438 3.22 9.88 20.76
CA LEU A 438 3.20 11.13 19.99
C LEU A 438 2.85 12.34 20.87
N GLU A 439 3.44 13.51 20.59
CA GLU A 439 3.02 14.76 21.22
C GLU A 439 1.58 15.13 20.81
N PRO A 440 0.60 15.21 21.74
CA PRO A 440 -0.82 15.32 21.40
C PRO A 440 -1.14 16.55 20.55
N LEU A 441 -0.58 17.71 20.91
CA LEU A 441 -0.79 18.98 20.23
C LEU A 441 -0.24 18.96 18.81
N ARG A 442 0.98 18.40 18.63
CA ARG A 442 1.62 18.31 17.33
C ARG A 442 0.84 17.39 16.39
N ALA A 443 0.44 16.23 16.88
CA ALA A 443 -0.34 15.27 16.11
C ALA A 443 -1.72 15.82 15.68
N LEU A 444 -2.36 16.66 16.52
CA LEU A 444 -3.57 17.41 16.14
C LEU A 444 -3.28 18.41 15.00
N GLN A 445 -2.21 19.21 15.12
CA GLN A 445 -1.83 20.20 14.10
C GLN A 445 -1.51 19.55 12.73
N ASP A 446 -0.83 18.41 12.74
CA ASP A 446 -0.55 17.63 11.53
C ASP A 446 -1.85 17.05 10.91
N ALA A 447 -2.80 16.59 11.75
CA ALA A 447 -4.11 16.13 11.28
C ALA A 447 -4.96 17.27 10.67
N ILE A 448 -4.97 18.45 11.29
CA ILE A 448 -5.64 19.65 10.75
C ILE A 448 -5.00 20.08 9.42
N THR A 449 -3.67 20.03 9.32
CA THR A 449 -2.95 20.40 8.09
C THR A 449 -3.27 19.44 6.94
N SER A 450 -3.35 18.13 7.20
CA SER A 450 -3.81 17.14 6.22
C SER A 450 -5.25 17.37 5.73
N LEU A 451 -6.14 17.84 6.61
CA LEU A 451 -7.51 18.21 6.22
C LEU A 451 -7.54 19.48 5.36
N ASP A 452 -6.76 20.50 5.72
CA ASP A 452 -6.60 21.75 4.96
C ASP A 452 -6.10 21.48 3.52
N GLU A 453 -5.12 20.58 3.37
CA GLU A 453 -4.65 20.10 2.06
C GLU A 453 -5.75 19.41 1.25
N GLN A 454 -6.55 18.55 1.87
CA GLN A 454 -7.67 17.88 1.20
C GLN A 454 -8.76 18.86 0.75
N VAL A 455 -9.06 19.88 1.56
CA VAL A 455 -9.98 20.97 1.18
C VAL A 455 -9.44 21.74 -0.02
N LYS A 456 -8.14 22.06 -0.06
CA LYS A 456 -7.49 22.72 -1.21
C LYS A 456 -7.52 21.85 -2.48
N VAL A 457 -7.30 20.54 -2.39
CA VAL A 457 -7.48 19.61 -3.52
C VAL A 457 -8.93 19.58 -4.01
N ARG A 458 -9.90 19.71 -3.09
CA ARG A 458 -11.32 19.78 -3.44
C ARG A 458 -11.68 21.08 -4.16
N VAL A 459 -11.07 22.23 -3.82
CA VAL A 459 -11.23 23.50 -4.57
C VAL A 459 -10.93 23.30 -6.06
N THR A 460 -9.80 22.65 -6.39
CA THR A 460 -9.44 22.31 -7.77
C THR A 460 -10.48 21.39 -8.44
N SER A 461 -11.00 20.42 -7.69
CA SER A 461 -12.01 19.47 -8.20
C SER A 461 -13.36 20.13 -8.50
N VAL A 462 -13.82 21.03 -7.63
CA VAL A 462 -15.06 21.81 -7.82
C VAL A 462 -14.89 22.82 -8.96
N GLU A 463 -13.72 23.48 -9.05
CA GLU A 463 -13.40 24.40 -10.14
C GLU A 463 -13.36 23.71 -11.51
N ASN A 464 -12.85 22.47 -11.59
CA ASN A 464 -12.91 21.68 -12.83
C ASN A 464 -14.37 21.39 -13.24
N GLY A 465 -15.25 21.11 -12.27
CA GLY A 465 -16.69 21.01 -12.51
C GLY A 465 -17.32 22.31 -13.01
N ARG A 466 -16.96 23.46 -12.43
CA ARG A 466 -17.41 24.79 -12.90
C ARG A 466 -16.95 25.09 -14.33
N LYS A 467 -15.71 24.75 -14.66
CA LYS A 467 -15.18 24.87 -16.04
C LYS A 467 -15.94 23.97 -17.01
N PHE A 468 -16.28 22.74 -16.62
CA PHE A 468 -17.12 21.85 -17.41
C PHE A 468 -18.52 22.44 -17.64
N GLN A 469 -19.20 22.92 -16.59
CA GLN A 469 -20.51 23.60 -16.68
C GLN A 469 -20.51 24.79 -17.67
N ASN A 470 -19.38 25.50 -17.77
CA ASN A 470 -19.20 26.66 -18.65
C ASN A 470 -18.66 26.30 -20.05
N SER A 471 -18.30 25.03 -20.30
CA SER A 471 -17.69 24.59 -21.57
C SER A 471 -18.67 24.36 -22.72
N GLY A 472 -19.98 24.46 -22.47
CA GLY A 472 -21.02 24.17 -23.48
C GLY A 472 -21.24 22.68 -23.78
N ARG A 473 -20.55 21.77 -23.07
CA ARG A 473 -20.60 20.29 -23.30
C ARG A 473 -21.84 19.58 -22.76
N GLY A 474 -22.83 20.31 -22.22
CA GLY A 474 -24.04 19.74 -21.61
C GLY A 474 -23.87 19.34 -20.14
N GLU A 475 -24.88 18.64 -19.61
CA GLU A 475 -24.88 18.10 -18.25
C GLU A 475 -24.21 16.72 -18.17
N ALA A 476 -23.63 16.38 -17.01
CA ALA A 476 -23.11 15.04 -16.77
C ALA A 476 -24.26 14.09 -16.38
N SER A 477 -24.37 12.95 -17.06
CA SER A 477 -25.31 11.89 -16.69
C SER A 477 -24.87 11.19 -15.39
N MET A 478 -25.73 11.20 -14.37
CA MET A 478 -25.49 10.51 -13.09
C MET A 478 -25.73 9.00 -13.19
N PRO A 479 -24.72 8.14 -12.94
CA PRO A 479 -24.87 6.69 -12.89
C PRO A 479 -25.84 6.21 -11.81
N ASP A 480 -26.14 4.91 -11.82
CA ASP A 480 -26.98 4.24 -10.82
C ASP A 480 -26.16 3.40 -9.84
N GLY A 481 -26.59 3.42 -8.57
CA GLY A 481 -26.04 2.56 -7.53
C GLY A 481 -24.58 2.87 -7.21
N ALA A 482 -23.79 1.81 -7.00
CA ALA A 482 -22.35 1.90 -6.73
C ALA A 482 -21.55 2.57 -7.87
N ALA A 483 -22.07 2.57 -9.11
CA ALA A 483 -21.36 3.10 -10.27
C ALA A 483 -21.05 4.61 -10.17
N ILE A 484 -21.69 5.37 -9.27
CA ILE A 484 -21.32 6.77 -9.04
C ILE A 484 -19.86 6.94 -8.56
N PHE A 485 -19.23 5.89 -8.03
CA PHE A 485 -17.84 5.87 -7.55
C PHE A 485 -16.84 5.19 -8.51
N GLU A 486 -17.33 4.64 -9.65
CA GLU A 486 -16.59 3.64 -10.46
C GLU A 486 -16.91 3.75 -11.96
N THR A 487 -17.23 4.95 -12.46
CA THR A 487 -17.64 5.16 -13.86
C THR A 487 -16.53 5.78 -14.70
N VAL A 488 -16.85 6.20 -15.93
CA VAL A 488 -15.94 6.90 -16.83
C VAL A 488 -16.64 8.09 -17.51
N GLY A 489 -15.85 9.00 -18.09
CA GLY A 489 -16.34 10.20 -18.77
C GLY A 489 -16.80 11.29 -17.82
N ALA A 490 -17.64 12.21 -18.29
CA ALA A 490 -17.91 13.49 -17.63
C ALA A 490 -18.38 13.40 -16.15
N TRP A 491 -19.02 12.30 -15.73
CA TRP A 491 -19.29 12.11 -14.30
C TRP A 491 -18.01 11.83 -13.52
N GLU A 492 -17.17 10.89 -13.95
CA GLU A 492 -15.89 10.59 -13.29
C GLU A 492 -14.94 11.81 -13.30
N ASP A 493 -14.89 12.52 -14.44
CA ASP A 493 -13.98 13.66 -14.64
C ASP A 493 -14.31 14.86 -13.73
N PHE A 494 -15.59 15.14 -13.48
CA PHE A 494 -16.06 16.41 -12.90
C PHE A 494 -16.89 16.29 -11.61
N SER A 495 -17.46 15.12 -11.32
CA SER A 495 -18.10 14.85 -10.02
C SER A 495 -17.05 14.61 -8.92
N THR A 496 -17.50 14.59 -7.67
CA THR A 496 -16.62 14.38 -6.52
C THR A 496 -17.04 13.31 -5.51
N PRO A 497 -17.89 12.30 -5.78
CA PRO A 497 -18.43 11.41 -4.72
C PRO A 497 -17.33 10.65 -3.96
N ALA A 498 -16.33 10.11 -4.67
CA ALA A 498 -15.19 9.45 -4.04
C ALA A 498 -14.21 10.41 -3.32
N ARG A 499 -14.23 11.71 -3.62
CA ARG A 499 -13.42 12.75 -2.95
C ARG A 499 -14.16 13.32 -1.74
N ASP A 500 -15.47 13.50 -1.85
CA ASP A 500 -16.33 14.08 -0.83
C ASP A 500 -16.57 13.09 0.31
N LEU A 501 -16.73 11.80 0.01
CA LEU A 501 -16.70 10.73 1.02
C LEU A 501 -15.38 10.73 1.83
N ARG A 502 -14.24 10.98 1.16
CA ARG A 502 -12.93 11.09 1.82
C ARG A 502 -12.83 12.34 2.67
N LEU A 503 -13.30 13.49 2.19
CA LEU A 503 -13.36 14.73 2.96
C LEU A 503 -14.22 14.55 4.22
N LEU A 504 -15.39 13.91 4.13
CA LEU A 504 -16.24 13.61 5.30
C LEU A 504 -15.49 12.75 6.34
N ILE A 505 -14.78 11.70 5.90
CA ILE A 505 -13.93 10.88 6.79
C ILE A 505 -12.80 11.71 7.41
N ALA A 506 -12.17 12.62 6.65
CA ALA A 506 -11.12 13.49 7.16
C ALA A 506 -11.65 14.47 8.22
N ILE A 507 -12.84 15.03 8.01
CA ILE A 507 -13.53 15.89 8.98
C ILE A 507 -13.81 15.12 10.27
N ASP A 508 -14.34 13.89 10.19
CA ASP A 508 -14.61 13.09 11.40
C ASP A 508 -13.32 12.69 12.14
N VAL A 509 -12.24 12.38 11.40
CA VAL A 509 -10.92 12.07 11.98
C VAL A 509 -10.37 13.23 12.79
N VAL A 510 -10.48 14.46 12.29
CA VAL A 510 -9.98 15.66 12.99
C VAL A 510 -10.97 16.06 14.11
N ARG A 511 -12.29 15.98 13.88
CA ARG A 511 -13.32 16.25 14.89
C ARG A 511 -13.14 15.37 16.14
N GLY A 512 -12.97 14.06 15.93
CA GLY A 512 -12.79 13.08 17.01
C GLY A 512 -11.35 12.93 17.50
N PHE A 513 -10.41 13.78 17.07
CA PHE A 513 -9.00 13.66 17.48
C PHE A 513 -8.81 13.87 18.99
N PRO A 514 -9.39 14.90 19.65
CA PRO A 514 -9.26 15.08 21.10
C PRO A 514 -9.81 13.87 21.88
N ASP A 515 -10.93 13.32 21.45
CA ASP A 515 -11.56 12.16 22.09
C ASP A 515 -10.72 10.88 21.90
N ARG A 516 -10.00 10.75 20.77
CA ARG A 516 -9.03 9.66 20.55
C ARG A 516 -7.84 9.75 21.50
N VAL A 517 -7.32 10.96 21.74
CA VAL A 517 -6.28 11.19 22.76
C VAL A 517 -6.80 10.80 24.14
N ALA A 518 -8.00 11.28 24.50
CA ALA A 518 -8.62 10.99 25.79
C ALA A 518 -8.85 9.48 26.03
N ARG A 519 -9.25 8.75 24.98
CA ARG A 519 -9.49 7.30 24.98
C ARG A 519 -8.22 6.45 25.02
N ARG A 520 -7.11 6.94 24.44
CA ARG A 520 -5.84 6.19 24.32
C ARG A 520 -4.62 7.00 24.84
N PRO A 521 -4.63 7.49 26.10
CA PRO A 521 -3.60 8.42 26.59
C PRO A 521 -2.19 7.80 26.57
N GLY A 522 -2.05 6.48 26.77
CA GLY A 522 -0.76 5.78 26.67
C GLY A 522 -0.14 5.70 25.26
N ARG A 523 -0.80 6.27 24.24
CA ARG A 523 -0.26 6.45 22.88
C ARG A 523 0.28 7.85 22.62
N TYR A 524 0.17 8.73 23.61
CA TYR A 524 0.62 10.11 23.52
C TYR A 524 1.58 10.44 24.66
N ALA A 525 2.48 11.37 24.41
CA ALA A 525 3.37 11.93 25.42
C ALA A 525 2.57 12.90 26.30
N MET A 526 1.74 12.36 27.18
CA MET A 526 0.85 13.17 28.03
C MET A 526 1.67 14.03 29.00
N PRO A 527 1.39 15.35 29.11
CA PRO A 527 2.02 16.22 30.10
C PRO A 527 1.81 15.70 31.52
N LYS A 528 2.89 15.65 32.32
CA LYS A 528 2.90 15.00 33.65
C LYS A 528 1.97 15.64 34.68
N ASP A 529 1.59 16.88 34.43
CA ASP A 529 0.79 17.77 35.27
C ASP A 529 -0.69 17.88 34.83
N LYS A 530 -1.08 17.23 33.72
CA LYS A 530 -2.43 17.29 33.15
C LYS A 530 -3.12 15.93 33.15
N SER A 531 -4.42 15.92 33.45
CA SER A 531 -5.25 14.72 33.26
C SER A 531 -5.59 14.53 31.77
N SER A 532 -6.11 13.34 31.43
CA SER A 532 -6.60 13.04 30.08
C SER A 532 -7.69 14.03 29.63
N ALA A 533 -8.54 14.48 30.55
CA ALA A 533 -9.61 15.44 30.29
C ALA A 533 -9.08 16.87 30.07
N ASP A 534 -8.03 17.29 30.80
CA ASP A 534 -7.43 18.61 30.61
C ASP A 534 -6.78 18.72 29.22
N VAL A 535 -6.06 17.69 28.79
CA VAL A 535 -5.48 17.61 27.44
C VAL A 535 -6.59 17.55 26.38
N GLN A 536 -7.68 16.80 26.60
CA GLN A 536 -8.82 16.78 25.69
C GLN A 536 -9.43 18.18 25.51
N ALA A 537 -9.66 18.92 26.58
CA ALA A 537 -10.22 20.28 26.55
C ALA A 537 -9.28 21.28 25.86
N GLU A 538 -7.97 21.19 26.12
CA GLU A 538 -6.94 21.98 25.44
C GLU A 538 -6.93 21.72 23.93
N LEU A 539 -6.95 20.45 23.51
CA LEU A 539 -6.99 20.05 22.11
C LEU A 539 -8.29 20.49 21.42
N GLN A 540 -9.43 20.46 22.10
CA GLN A 540 -10.71 21.00 21.59
C GLN A 540 -10.63 22.53 21.38
N SER A 541 -10.02 23.27 22.31
CA SER A 541 -9.79 24.71 22.20
C SER A 541 -8.88 25.07 21.02
N VAL A 542 -7.74 24.36 20.89
CA VAL A 542 -6.82 24.54 19.76
C VAL A 542 -7.50 24.21 18.43
N LEU A 543 -8.25 23.11 18.36
CA LEU A 543 -8.99 22.72 17.16
C LEU A 543 -9.97 23.83 16.74
N ALA A 544 -10.77 24.36 17.67
CA ALA A 544 -11.71 25.44 17.36
C ALA A 544 -11.02 26.71 16.83
N SER A 545 -9.86 27.07 17.41
CA SER A 545 -9.05 28.21 16.98
C SER A 545 -8.47 28.02 15.56
N GLU A 546 -7.80 26.89 15.32
CA GLU A 546 -7.19 26.55 14.03
C GLU A 546 -8.22 26.50 12.90
N LEU A 547 -9.41 25.92 13.16
CA LEU A 547 -10.48 25.83 12.17
C LEU A 547 -11.07 27.19 11.79
N ALA A 548 -11.12 28.15 12.72
CA ALA A 548 -11.56 29.52 12.44
C ALA A 548 -10.48 30.36 11.75
N MET A 549 -9.20 30.08 12.03
CA MET A 549 -8.05 30.79 11.47
C MET A 549 -7.75 30.38 10.02
N ARG A 550 -7.76 29.08 9.72
CA ARG A 550 -7.41 28.55 8.40
C ARG A 550 -8.53 28.81 7.40
N LYS A 551 -8.21 29.56 6.35
CA LYS A 551 -9.14 29.98 5.30
C LYS A 551 -8.68 29.56 3.91
N PHE A 552 -9.64 29.28 3.06
CA PHE A 552 -9.45 29.03 1.63
C PHE A 552 -10.48 29.85 0.84
N SER A 553 -10.36 29.87 -0.49
CA SER A 553 -11.37 30.51 -1.34
C SER A 553 -11.66 29.66 -2.56
N TYR A 554 -12.90 29.75 -3.06
CA TYR A 554 -13.34 29.14 -4.30
C TYR A 554 -13.96 30.20 -5.22
N THR A 555 -14.07 29.87 -6.51
CA THR A 555 -14.70 30.76 -7.50
C THR A 555 -16.18 30.42 -7.60
N ARG A 556 -17.06 31.39 -7.36
CA ARG A 556 -18.51 31.27 -7.46
C ARG A 556 -19.01 31.13 -8.90
N SER A 557 -20.29 30.81 -9.04
CA SER A 557 -20.99 30.63 -10.32
C SER A 557 -20.90 31.87 -11.23
N ASP A 558 -20.85 33.08 -10.66
CA ASP A 558 -20.67 34.35 -11.38
C ASP A 558 -19.20 34.71 -11.67
N GLY A 559 -18.24 33.90 -11.21
CA GLY A 559 -16.81 34.17 -11.35
C GLY A 559 -16.18 34.99 -10.20
N SER A 560 -16.97 35.47 -9.24
CA SER A 560 -16.43 36.16 -8.06
C SER A 560 -15.78 35.18 -7.07
N ALA A 561 -14.81 35.63 -6.28
CA ALA A 561 -14.21 34.80 -5.23
C ALA A 561 -15.07 34.79 -3.96
N TRP A 562 -15.17 33.64 -3.31
CA TRP A 562 -15.78 33.50 -1.99
C TRP A 562 -14.83 32.80 -1.02
N THR A 563 -14.72 33.31 0.20
CA THR A 563 -13.79 32.82 1.23
C THR A 563 -14.54 32.07 2.32
N LEU A 564 -14.06 30.87 2.64
CA LEU A 564 -14.54 30.05 3.76
C LEU A 564 -13.38 29.76 4.72
N ALA A 565 -13.69 29.59 6.01
CA ALA A 565 -12.83 28.96 6.98
C ALA A 565 -13.00 27.43 6.95
N LEU A 566 -12.04 26.68 7.49
CA LEU A 566 -12.24 25.23 7.69
C LEU A 566 -13.42 24.97 8.64
N LYS A 567 -13.67 25.85 9.61
CA LYS A 567 -14.85 25.81 10.49
C LYS A 567 -16.16 25.66 9.70
N ASP A 568 -16.35 26.43 8.63
CA ASP A 568 -17.56 26.37 7.81
C ASP A 568 -17.75 24.96 7.19
N VAL A 569 -16.65 24.32 6.80
CA VAL A 569 -16.65 22.94 6.26
C VAL A 569 -17.06 21.91 7.32
N PHE A 570 -16.71 22.12 8.60
CA PHE A 570 -17.18 21.26 9.71
C PHE A 570 -18.67 21.44 9.98
N GLU A 571 -19.17 22.67 9.95
CA GLU A 571 -20.59 22.96 10.22
C GLU A 571 -21.49 22.46 9.08
N ARG A 572 -21.01 22.46 7.84
CA ARG A 572 -21.73 22.00 6.62
C ARG A 572 -21.61 20.51 6.32
N VAL A 573 -21.15 19.68 7.26
CA VAL A 573 -20.96 18.22 7.04
C VAL A 573 -22.21 17.54 6.47
N GLY A 574 -23.40 17.91 6.97
CA GLY A 574 -24.65 17.34 6.47
C GLY A 574 -24.91 17.66 5.00
N ASP A 575 -24.62 18.89 4.56
CA ASP A 575 -24.85 19.32 3.17
C ASP A 575 -23.80 18.74 2.21
N LEU A 576 -22.57 18.56 2.70
CA LEU A 576 -21.48 17.90 1.96
C LEU A 576 -21.78 16.43 1.62
N GLU A 577 -22.71 15.77 2.32
CA GLU A 577 -23.21 14.43 1.97
C GLU A 577 -23.97 14.38 0.62
N MET A 578 -24.33 15.54 0.04
CA MET A 578 -24.99 15.65 -1.27
C MET A 578 -24.26 16.60 -2.25
N ALA A 579 -23.08 17.13 -1.88
CA ALA A 579 -22.39 18.21 -2.60
C ALA A 579 -21.53 17.77 -3.82
N TYR A 580 -21.67 16.52 -4.27
CA TYR A 580 -20.73 15.89 -5.20
C TYR A 580 -21.11 15.98 -6.69
N ASN A 581 -22.33 16.40 -7.02
CA ASN A 581 -22.84 16.38 -8.39
C ASN A 581 -22.35 17.60 -9.20
N PRO A 582 -21.76 17.39 -10.40
CA PRO A 582 -21.20 18.47 -11.22
C PRO A 582 -22.26 19.30 -11.96
N ASN A 583 -23.55 19.00 -11.84
CA ASN A 583 -24.65 19.79 -12.40
C ASN A 583 -25.22 20.81 -11.39
N ASP A 584 -24.93 20.66 -10.09
CA ASP A 584 -25.21 21.67 -9.08
C ASP A 584 -24.20 22.83 -9.16
N CYS A 585 -24.67 24.05 -8.88
CA CYS A 585 -23.83 25.23 -8.75
C CYS A 585 -22.72 25.02 -7.69
N VAL A 586 -21.59 25.70 -7.86
CA VAL A 586 -20.42 25.53 -6.98
C VAL A 586 -20.70 25.90 -5.52
N GLU A 587 -21.66 26.78 -5.27
CA GLU A 587 -22.13 27.18 -3.94
C GLU A 587 -22.73 25.98 -3.20
N LEU A 588 -23.67 25.26 -3.84
CA LEU A 588 -24.24 24.03 -3.29
C LEU A 588 -23.19 22.92 -3.18
N ARG A 589 -22.24 22.87 -4.11
CA ARG A 589 -21.08 21.98 -3.98
C ARG A 589 -20.16 22.34 -2.81
N TRP A 590 -20.34 23.48 -2.14
CA TRP A 590 -19.67 23.84 -0.88
C TRP A 590 -20.64 23.93 0.32
N GLY A 591 -21.87 23.40 0.19
CA GLY A 591 -22.87 23.42 1.25
C GLY A 591 -23.29 24.84 1.65
N ALA A 592 -23.28 25.79 0.70
CA ALA A 592 -23.73 27.16 0.96
C ALA A 592 -25.18 27.15 1.48
N PRO A 593 -25.48 27.77 2.64
CA PRO A 593 -26.82 27.77 3.20
C PRO A 593 -27.84 28.43 2.25
N ASP A 594 -29.03 27.86 2.18
CA ASP A 594 -30.13 28.41 1.37
C ASP A 594 -30.38 29.90 1.69
N LYS A 595 -30.52 30.71 0.63
CA LYS A 595 -30.75 32.17 0.71
C LYS A 595 -29.61 32.99 1.33
N SER A 596 -28.43 32.42 1.52
CA SER A 596 -27.22 33.18 1.92
C SER A 596 -26.68 34.05 0.77
N ASP A 597 -25.87 35.06 1.13
CA ASP A 597 -25.10 35.86 0.16
C ASP A 597 -24.16 35.00 -0.69
N GLU A 598 -23.65 33.89 -0.13
CA GLU A 598 -22.87 32.88 -0.85
C GLU A 598 -23.71 32.29 -1.99
N ALA A 599 -24.88 31.73 -1.64
CA ALA A 599 -25.81 31.07 -2.55
C ALA A 599 -26.51 32.03 -3.54
N SER A 600 -26.44 33.35 -3.36
CA SER A 600 -27.11 34.35 -4.22
C SER A 600 -26.76 34.28 -5.72
N THR A 601 -25.58 33.71 -6.05
CA THR A 601 -25.09 33.53 -7.42
C THR A 601 -25.46 32.17 -8.01
N CYS A 602 -25.96 31.23 -7.20
CA CYS A 602 -26.36 29.90 -7.63
C CYS A 602 -27.60 29.99 -8.55
N ARG A 603 -27.45 29.57 -9.81
CA ARG A 603 -28.54 29.53 -10.81
C ARG A 603 -28.78 28.14 -11.41
N ARG A 604 -27.99 27.13 -11.01
CA ARG A 604 -28.03 25.77 -11.56
C ARG A 604 -28.14 24.74 -10.44
N HIS A 605 -28.92 23.70 -10.70
CA HIS A 605 -29.09 22.57 -9.82
C HIS A 605 -29.10 21.30 -10.65
N ALA A 606 -28.66 20.18 -10.07
CA ALA A 606 -28.92 18.87 -10.61
C ALA A 606 -30.43 18.64 -10.78
N SER A 607 -30.81 17.89 -11.82
CA SER A 607 -32.22 17.63 -12.11
C SER A 607 -32.94 16.93 -10.95
N SER A 608 -34.27 17.05 -10.88
CA SER A 608 -35.09 16.40 -9.84
C SER A 608 -34.82 14.89 -9.72
N ALA A 609 -34.62 14.20 -10.84
CA ALA A 609 -34.25 12.80 -10.88
C ALA A 609 -32.86 12.53 -10.26
N GLN A 610 -31.84 13.34 -10.59
CA GLN A 610 -30.51 13.20 -9.99
C GLN A 610 -30.52 13.51 -8.49
N ARG A 611 -31.21 14.58 -8.06
CA ARG A 611 -31.36 14.90 -6.63
C ARG A 611 -32.06 13.77 -5.86
N ALA A 612 -33.11 13.16 -6.43
CA ALA A 612 -33.77 12.00 -5.82
C ALA A 612 -32.82 10.78 -5.68
N LYS A 613 -31.95 10.52 -6.68
CA LYS A 613 -30.87 9.52 -6.54
C LYS A 613 -29.93 9.90 -5.38
N MET A 614 -29.45 11.14 -5.34
CA MET A 614 -28.55 11.61 -4.27
C MET A 614 -29.17 11.49 -2.87
N THR A 615 -30.44 11.84 -2.69
CA THR A 615 -31.17 11.65 -1.42
C THR A 615 -31.21 10.18 -1.01
N LYS A 616 -31.49 9.26 -1.95
CA LYS A 616 -31.43 7.81 -1.70
C LYS A 616 -30.02 7.33 -1.33
N TYR A 617 -28.98 7.98 -1.87
CA TYR A 617 -27.58 7.62 -1.68
C TYR A 617 -26.91 8.32 -0.49
N ARG A 618 -27.57 9.32 0.12
CA ARG A 618 -27.04 10.12 1.24
C ARG A 618 -26.57 9.26 2.40
N ALA A 619 -27.26 8.14 2.69
CA ALA A 619 -26.87 7.19 3.74
C ALA A 619 -25.42 6.68 3.59
N TRP A 620 -24.91 6.52 2.35
CA TRP A 620 -23.54 6.09 2.10
C TRP A 620 -22.51 7.13 2.57
N PHE A 621 -22.81 8.41 2.30
CA PHE A 621 -22.01 9.53 2.76
C PHE A 621 -22.19 9.78 4.27
N HIS A 622 -23.39 9.52 4.79
CA HIS A 622 -23.69 9.62 6.22
C HIS A 622 -22.97 8.56 7.05
N GLU A 623 -22.95 7.31 6.61
CA GLU A 623 -22.30 6.17 7.29
C GLU A 623 -20.80 6.05 6.95
N ARG A 624 -20.30 6.89 6.03
CA ARG A 624 -18.91 6.89 5.50
C ARG A 624 -18.54 5.56 4.82
N ARG A 625 -19.53 4.91 4.21
CA ARG A 625 -19.46 3.60 3.55
C ARG A 625 -19.94 3.70 2.12
N ARG A 626 -19.21 3.11 1.17
CA ARG A 626 -19.75 2.91 -0.19
C ARG A 626 -20.73 1.73 -0.18
N PRO A 627 -21.69 1.67 -1.11
CA PRO A 627 -22.53 0.48 -1.27
C PRO A 627 -21.69 -0.72 -1.75
N PRO A 628 -22.13 -1.96 -1.48
CA PRO A 628 -21.62 -3.13 -2.19
C PRO A 628 -21.84 -2.98 -3.71
N ARG A 629 -20.91 -3.51 -4.50
CA ARG A 629 -21.14 -3.72 -5.93
C ARG A 629 -22.24 -4.77 -6.10
N ALA A 630 -23.22 -4.48 -6.97
CA ALA A 630 -24.37 -5.35 -7.24
C ALA A 630 -23.97 -6.63 -7.99
#